data_AF-A0A839IW64-F1
#
_entry.id   AF-A0A839IW64-F1
#
_cell.length_a   1.000
_cell.length_b   1.000
_cell.length_c   1.000
_cell.angle_alpha   90.00
_cell.angle_beta   90.00
_cell.angle_gamma   90.00
#
_symmetry.space_group_name_H-M   'P 1'
#
loop_
_entity.id
_entity.type
_entity.pdbx_description
1 polymer ?
#
loop_
_entity_poly.entity_id
_entity_poly.type
_entity_poly.pdbx_seq_one_letter_code
_entity_poly.pdbx_strand_id
1 'polypeptide(L)'
;MDTDFHFFGTGTAAAHGGFSSDEATLIANAAEFVDFFDSSYWSYWRLKEGSESRLRIDYPHLSCQTIDWKMVADYDENIWNAFHFPPGNKPHREKEKLQDYLGGVPVPDWVDDFKHQHLCRNTRLAAEVEPFLCRPFSPFALHMALDTINKYRAISQADQHQLKELLKKYLGAVPHLAPSDAKSLALVFLGIRMHVLADTWAHQDFSGIASKDINAAGTFNDVYASKEFPYVLEDTTWKGTLWALGSDTDCSAAPDVPGDAACRGHGQMGHYPDYSWLNFVYPASWLKQGHYLVRNNPEQYKQAWYWLSTVMASCREDINTRQDLNLKPAPSIPADITRSITSYHKLDSSKLSAVAESERVWQDTLLAGDLDLKKRWNHKANVFDDSMRQNLGVIGELPTTRLGTVDIRAGSTLHLMELASALHYQWCLEWAGKHPDFYWRPVAKGG
;
A
#
# COMPACT_ATOMS: atom_id res chain seq x y z
N MET A 1 4.34 -3.61 -3.88
CA MET A 1 4.88 -2.98 -5.12
C MET A 1 6.19 -2.28 -4.77
N ASP A 2 6.96 -1.76 -5.73
CA ASP A 2 8.17 -0.97 -5.46
C ASP A 2 7.95 0.53 -5.75
N THR A 3 9.00 1.33 -5.51
CA THR A 3 9.01 2.80 -5.61
C THR A 3 8.55 3.34 -6.97
N ASP A 4 8.78 2.61 -8.06
CA ASP A 4 8.34 2.99 -9.39
C ASP A 4 6.81 3.12 -9.46
N PHE A 5 6.07 2.18 -8.87
CA PHE A 5 4.61 2.25 -8.86
C PHE A 5 4.07 3.03 -7.66
N HIS A 6 4.61 2.86 -6.45
CA HIS A 6 4.10 3.57 -5.28
C HIS A 6 4.23 5.09 -5.43
N PHE A 7 5.31 5.58 -6.02
CA PHE A 7 5.46 7.00 -6.34
C PHE A 7 4.82 7.34 -7.70
N PHE A 8 5.35 6.83 -8.82
CA PHE A 8 4.88 7.29 -10.14
C PHE A 8 3.54 6.70 -10.54
N GLY A 9 3.30 5.42 -10.30
CA GLY A 9 1.99 4.80 -10.54
C GLY A 9 0.87 5.53 -9.81
N THR A 10 1.03 5.74 -8.50
CA THR A 10 0.07 6.49 -7.67
C THR A 10 -0.04 7.97 -8.08
N GLY A 11 1.09 8.65 -8.28
CA GLY A 11 1.12 10.07 -8.65
C GLY A 11 0.46 10.35 -9.99
N THR A 12 0.75 9.53 -11.01
CA THR A 12 0.12 9.64 -12.33
C THR A 12 -1.36 9.27 -12.28
N ALA A 13 -1.76 8.29 -11.46
CA ALA A 13 -3.17 7.98 -11.22
C ALA A 13 -3.91 9.15 -10.55
N ALA A 14 -3.24 9.89 -9.65
CA ALA A 14 -3.78 11.08 -9.00
C ALA A 14 -3.91 12.26 -9.97
N ALA A 15 -2.88 12.55 -10.76
CA ALA A 15 -2.94 13.57 -11.82
C ALA A 15 -4.09 13.26 -12.79
N HIS A 16 -4.20 11.99 -13.20
CA HIS A 16 -5.29 11.52 -14.05
C HIS A 16 -6.66 11.63 -13.36
N GLY A 17 -6.73 11.43 -12.04
CA GLY A 17 -7.93 11.62 -11.21
C GLY A 17 -8.32 13.10 -10.99
N GLY A 18 -7.61 14.05 -11.59
CA GLY A 18 -7.93 15.48 -11.55
C GLY A 18 -7.33 16.24 -10.37
N PHE A 19 -6.29 15.70 -9.73
CA PHE A 19 -5.50 16.42 -8.73
C PHE A 19 -4.45 17.31 -9.42
N SER A 20 -4.19 18.49 -8.85
CA SER A 20 -3.13 19.36 -9.35
C SER A 20 -1.74 18.75 -9.16
N SER A 21 -0.75 19.29 -9.86
CA SER A 21 0.66 18.86 -9.76
C SER A 21 1.15 18.72 -8.31
N ASP A 22 0.95 19.75 -7.49
CA ASP A 22 1.39 19.75 -6.08
C ASP A 22 0.63 18.73 -5.23
N GLU A 23 -0.66 18.52 -5.50
CA GLU A 23 -1.49 17.55 -4.79
C GLU A 23 -1.11 16.12 -5.16
N ALA A 24 -0.94 15.84 -6.45
CA ALA A 24 -0.53 14.54 -6.98
C ALA A 24 0.87 14.14 -6.45
N THR A 25 1.82 15.08 -6.41
CA THR A 25 3.14 14.85 -5.81
C THR A 25 3.05 14.56 -4.31
N LEU A 26 2.20 15.26 -3.55
CA LEU A 26 2.03 14.97 -2.12
C LEU A 26 1.39 13.60 -1.88
N ILE A 27 0.39 13.21 -2.68
CA ILE A 27 -0.22 11.88 -2.65
C ILE A 27 0.84 10.80 -2.95
N ALA A 28 1.64 10.99 -4.00
CA ALA A 28 2.71 10.07 -4.39
C ALA A 28 3.78 9.90 -3.30
N ASN A 29 4.24 11.01 -2.71
CA ASN A 29 5.17 11.00 -1.59
C ASN A 29 4.60 10.24 -0.39
N ALA A 30 3.33 10.48 -0.04
CA ALA A 30 2.69 9.82 1.09
C ALA A 30 2.51 8.31 0.86
N ALA A 31 2.21 7.88 -0.37
CA ALA A 31 2.16 6.47 -0.73
C ALA A 31 3.55 5.83 -0.61
N GLU A 32 4.56 6.37 -1.29
CA GLU A 32 5.94 5.89 -1.22
C GLU A 32 6.46 5.78 0.23
N PHE A 33 6.18 6.78 1.07
CA PHE A 33 6.67 6.81 2.45
C PHE A 33 6.17 5.66 3.34
N VAL A 34 5.06 4.99 2.98
CA VAL A 34 4.59 3.81 3.73
C VAL A 34 5.62 2.67 3.70
N ASP A 35 6.34 2.49 2.61
CA ASP A 35 7.43 1.49 2.52
C ASP A 35 8.75 2.02 3.09
N PHE A 36 9.01 3.32 2.90
CA PHE A 36 10.31 3.95 3.18
C PHE A 36 10.37 4.74 4.49
N PHE A 37 9.46 4.50 5.43
CA PHE A 37 9.58 5.06 6.76
C PHE A 37 10.89 4.57 7.41
N ASP A 38 11.71 5.53 7.84
CA ASP A 38 13.00 5.24 8.45
C ASP A 38 12.84 4.94 9.95
N SER A 39 13.24 3.73 10.34
CA SER A 39 13.24 3.26 11.72
C SER A 39 14.01 4.17 12.70
N SER A 40 14.88 5.07 12.21
CA SER A 40 15.54 6.08 13.02
C SER A 40 14.54 6.99 13.76
N TYR A 41 13.35 7.21 13.19
CA TYR A 41 12.25 7.93 13.82
C TYR A 41 11.48 7.12 14.87
N TRP A 42 11.72 5.80 14.99
CA TRP A 42 11.01 4.91 15.91
C TRP A 42 11.45 5.13 17.36
N SER A 43 10.79 6.08 18.02
CA SER A 43 11.05 6.55 19.38
C SER A 43 9.78 7.22 19.92
N TYR A 44 9.77 7.66 21.18
CA TYR A 44 8.65 8.46 21.65
C TYR A 44 8.60 9.79 20.89
N TRP A 45 7.43 10.24 20.46
CA TRP A 45 7.30 11.53 19.81
C TRP A 45 6.65 12.53 20.76
N ARG A 46 7.14 13.76 20.71
CA ARG A 46 6.54 14.90 21.39
C ARG A 46 6.18 15.94 20.35
N LEU A 47 4.88 16.14 20.15
CA LEU A 47 4.38 17.16 19.24
C LEU A 47 4.56 18.55 19.85
N LYS A 48 5.20 19.43 19.11
CA LYS A 48 5.58 20.78 19.51
C LYS A 48 4.81 21.83 18.73
N GLU A 49 4.19 22.76 19.45
CA GLU A 49 3.62 23.97 18.87
C GLU A 49 4.41 25.16 19.45
N GLY A 50 5.31 25.73 18.64
CA GLY A 50 6.36 26.61 19.16
C GLY A 50 7.23 25.88 20.19
N SER A 51 7.35 26.45 21.39
CA SER A 51 8.09 25.83 22.50
C SER A 51 7.25 24.87 23.35
N GLU A 52 5.92 24.85 23.20
CA GLU A 52 5.02 24.07 24.03
C GLU A 52 4.89 22.63 23.54
N SER A 53 4.75 21.69 24.47
CA SER A 53 4.53 20.27 24.15
C SER A 53 3.03 19.98 24.24
N ARG A 54 2.43 19.52 23.15
CA ARG A 54 0.96 19.36 23.03
C ARG A 54 0.49 17.94 23.22
N LEU A 55 1.21 16.99 22.64
CA LEU A 55 0.85 15.58 22.63
C LEU A 55 2.10 14.74 22.69
N ARG A 56 2.00 13.59 23.34
CA ARG A 56 3.00 12.54 23.31
C ARG A 56 2.42 11.34 22.56
N ILE A 57 3.19 10.80 21.61
CA ILE A 57 2.85 9.57 20.89
C ILE A 57 3.90 8.55 21.26
N ASP A 58 3.47 7.46 21.89
CA ASP A 58 4.40 6.45 22.39
C ASP A 58 4.78 5.40 21.35
N TYR A 59 3.84 5.12 20.43
CA TYR A 59 3.94 4.13 19.37
C TYR A 59 3.36 4.74 18.09
N PRO A 60 4.20 5.29 17.20
CA PRO A 60 3.75 5.77 15.90
C PRO A 60 3.11 4.64 15.10
N HIS A 61 2.02 4.90 14.38
CA HIS A 61 1.30 3.92 13.57
C HIS A 61 1.82 3.87 12.12
N LEU A 62 3.13 3.95 11.95
CA LEU A 62 3.80 3.97 10.64
C LEU A 62 4.37 2.59 10.34
N SER A 63 4.22 2.15 9.09
CA SER A 63 4.80 0.90 8.58
C SER A 63 6.10 1.20 7.82
N CYS A 64 6.92 0.17 7.60
CA CYS A 64 8.08 0.21 6.71
C CYS A 64 8.33 -1.18 6.09
N GLN A 65 9.08 -1.22 4.99
CA GLN A 65 9.50 -2.46 4.33
C GLN A 65 10.57 -3.21 5.14
N THR A 66 11.41 -2.50 5.90
CA THR A 66 12.52 -3.10 6.68
C THR A 66 12.46 -2.66 8.14
N ILE A 67 12.28 -3.63 9.03
CA ILE A 67 12.33 -3.44 10.48
C ILE A 67 13.79 -3.48 10.94
N ASP A 68 14.26 -2.41 11.57
CA ASP A 68 15.58 -2.34 12.20
C ASP A 68 15.50 -2.51 13.73
N TRP A 69 16.65 -2.56 14.40
CA TRP A 69 16.82 -2.89 15.81
C TRP A 69 15.97 -2.06 16.78
N LYS A 70 15.65 -0.79 16.48
CA LYS A 70 14.76 0.03 17.32
C LYS A 70 13.33 -0.50 17.31
N MET A 71 12.86 -0.93 16.15
CA MET A 71 11.49 -1.41 15.94
C MET A 71 11.31 -2.84 16.46
N VAL A 72 12.34 -3.68 16.36
CA VAL A 72 12.32 -5.05 16.92
C VAL A 72 11.95 -5.09 18.41
N ALA A 73 12.20 -4.00 19.16
CA ALA A 73 11.88 -3.93 20.57
C ALA A 73 10.37 -4.05 20.88
N ASP A 74 9.51 -3.42 20.07
CA ASP A 74 8.08 -3.27 20.39
C ASP A 74 7.16 -2.96 19.20
N TYR A 75 7.61 -3.19 17.95
CA TYR A 75 6.79 -2.97 16.77
C TYR A 75 5.62 -3.97 16.69
N ASP A 76 4.41 -3.44 16.53
CA ASP A 76 3.21 -4.24 16.32
C ASP A 76 3.15 -4.71 14.86
N GLU A 77 3.42 -6.00 14.64
CA GLU A 77 3.36 -6.61 13.30
C GLU A 77 1.99 -6.50 12.62
N ASN A 78 0.91 -6.26 13.38
CA ASN A 78 -0.41 -6.02 12.80
C ASN A 78 -0.49 -4.68 12.06
N ILE A 79 0.37 -3.72 12.37
CA ILE A 79 0.51 -2.48 11.59
C ILE A 79 0.97 -2.87 10.19
N TRP A 80 2.05 -3.62 10.05
CA TRP A 80 2.54 -4.03 8.73
C TRP A 80 1.48 -4.81 7.93
N ASN A 81 0.74 -5.72 8.56
CA ASN A 81 -0.35 -6.45 7.90
C ASN A 81 -1.48 -5.53 7.40
N ALA A 82 -1.84 -4.51 8.19
CA ALA A 82 -2.90 -3.57 7.83
C ALA A 82 -2.56 -2.74 6.58
N PHE A 83 -1.27 -2.43 6.37
CA PHE A 83 -0.81 -1.60 5.27
C PHE A 83 -0.43 -2.39 4.02
N HIS A 84 0.06 -3.62 4.15
CA HIS A 84 0.64 -4.36 3.02
C HIS A 84 -0.13 -5.63 2.64
N PHE A 85 -0.77 -6.33 3.59
CA PHE A 85 -1.43 -7.61 3.29
C PHE A 85 -2.88 -7.67 3.77
N PRO A 86 -3.77 -6.84 3.20
CA PRO A 86 -5.18 -6.93 3.51
C PRO A 86 -5.79 -8.29 3.13
N PRO A 87 -6.62 -8.91 3.98
CA PRO A 87 -7.25 -10.19 3.70
C PRO A 87 -8.33 -10.05 2.61
N GLY A 88 -8.64 -11.11 1.87
CA GLY A 88 -9.62 -10.96 0.80
C GLY A 88 -10.18 -12.21 0.12
N ASN A 89 -9.82 -13.43 0.52
CA ASN A 89 -10.27 -14.64 -0.18
C ASN A 89 -11.61 -15.20 0.31
N LYS A 90 -12.62 -14.32 0.44
CA LYS A 90 -14.03 -14.68 0.69
C LYS A 90 -14.95 -13.73 -0.08
N PRO A 91 -16.07 -14.21 -0.62
CA PRO A 91 -16.93 -13.44 -1.51
C PRO A 91 -17.59 -12.26 -0.80
N HIS A 92 -17.99 -11.26 -1.58
CA HIS A 92 -18.88 -10.18 -1.16
C HIS A 92 -20.19 -10.72 -0.58
N ARG A 93 -20.71 -10.10 0.47
CA ARG A 93 -21.99 -10.51 1.07
C ARG A 93 -23.16 -9.86 0.32
N GLU A 94 -24.21 -10.63 0.02
CA GLU A 94 -25.38 -10.11 -0.74
C GLU A 94 -26.10 -8.94 -0.04
N LYS A 95 -26.12 -8.91 1.30
CA LYS A 95 -26.82 -7.90 2.12
C LYS A 95 -25.90 -6.87 2.75
N GLU A 96 -24.72 -6.68 2.18
CA GLU A 96 -23.74 -5.75 2.71
C GLU A 96 -24.25 -4.30 2.66
N LYS A 97 -24.24 -3.63 3.81
CA LYS A 97 -24.70 -2.23 3.92
C LYS A 97 -23.58 -1.28 3.52
N LEU A 98 -23.29 -1.20 2.22
CA LEU A 98 -22.22 -0.35 1.68
C LEU A 98 -22.32 1.13 2.12
N GLN A 99 -23.53 1.60 2.37
CA GLN A 99 -23.80 2.96 2.85
C GLN A 99 -23.12 3.27 4.20
N ASP A 100 -22.84 2.26 5.02
CA ASP A 100 -22.16 2.41 6.32
C ASP A 100 -20.71 2.92 6.16
N TYR A 101 -20.09 2.69 4.99
CA TYR A 101 -18.73 3.17 4.68
C TYR A 101 -18.74 4.55 4.01
N LEU A 102 -19.83 4.89 3.35
CA LEU A 102 -19.93 6.09 2.53
C LEU A 102 -20.42 7.33 3.29
N GLY A 103 -20.96 7.19 4.51
CA GLY A 103 -21.29 8.35 5.35
C GLY A 103 -22.32 9.31 4.74
N GLY A 104 -23.16 8.83 3.82
CA GLY A 104 -24.14 9.66 3.07
C GLY A 104 -23.68 10.05 1.67
N VAL A 105 -22.41 9.78 1.31
CA VAL A 105 -21.98 9.75 -0.09
C VAL A 105 -22.79 8.66 -0.81
N PRO A 106 -23.35 8.90 -2.00
CA PRO A 106 -24.10 7.84 -2.66
C PRO A 106 -23.14 6.83 -3.30
N VAL A 107 -23.60 5.59 -3.44
CA VAL A 107 -22.79 4.49 -3.98
C VAL A 107 -22.30 4.84 -5.39
N PRO A 108 -20.98 4.78 -5.65
CA PRO A 108 -20.45 5.01 -7.00
C PRO A 108 -20.88 3.91 -7.98
N ASP A 109 -21.13 4.29 -9.24
CA ASP A 109 -21.64 3.36 -10.26
C ASP A 109 -20.65 2.24 -10.62
N TRP A 110 -19.36 2.43 -10.36
CA TRP A 110 -18.30 1.44 -10.61
C TRP A 110 -18.29 0.29 -9.59
N VAL A 111 -19.05 0.38 -8.50
CA VAL A 111 -19.01 -0.61 -7.40
C VAL A 111 -19.36 -2.02 -7.87
N ASP A 112 -20.36 -2.14 -8.74
CA ASP A 112 -20.74 -3.46 -9.26
C ASP A 112 -19.62 -4.01 -10.14
N ASP A 113 -19.06 -3.22 -11.06
CA ASP A 113 -17.92 -3.65 -11.88
C ASP A 113 -16.72 -4.09 -11.00
N PHE A 114 -16.42 -3.37 -9.93
CA PHE A 114 -15.36 -3.73 -8.97
C PHE A 114 -15.62 -5.09 -8.33
N LYS A 115 -16.86 -5.36 -7.89
CA LYS A 115 -17.26 -6.64 -7.30
C LYS A 115 -17.14 -7.79 -8.30
N HIS A 116 -17.56 -7.57 -9.55
CA HIS A 116 -17.53 -8.60 -10.59
C HIS A 116 -16.10 -9.07 -10.94
N GLN A 117 -15.08 -8.23 -10.67
CA GLN A 117 -13.69 -8.62 -10.86
C GLN A 117 -13.13 -9.48 -9.72
N HIS A 118 -13.86 -9.66 -8.61
CA HIS A 118 -13.35 -10.40 -7.46
C HIS A 118 -13.26 -11.90 -7.72
N LEU A 119 -12.04 -12.43 -7.62
CA LEU A 119 -11.75 -13.85 -7.79
C LEU A 119 -11.36 -14.49 -6.46
N CYS A 120 -12.28 -15.27 -5.88
CA CYS A 120 -11.94 -16.17 -4.77
C CYS A 120 -11.26 -17.43 -5.32
N ARG A 121 -10.09 -17.77 -4.77
CA ARG A 121 -9.36 -19.00 -5.13
C ARG A 121 -9.87 -20.16 -4.29
N ASN A 122 -10.05 -21.31 -4.93
CA ASN A 122 -10.19 -22.58 -4.23
C ASN A 122 -8.84 -22.98 -3.66
N THR A 123 -8.78 -23.29 -2.37
CA THR A 123 -7.53 -23.60 -1.66
C THR A 123 -7.65 -24.90 -0.86
N ARG A 124 -6.51 -25.46 -0.46
CA ARG A 124 -6.46 -26.55 0.53
C ARG A 124 -6.30 -26.07 1.97
N LEU A 125 -6.32 -24.75 2.19
CA LEU A 125 -6.16 -24.16 3.52
C LEU A 125 -7.37 -24.50 4.40
N ALA A 126 -7.14 -24.49 5.71
CA ALA A 126 -8.24 -24.55 6.66
C ALA A 126 -9.15 -23.32 6.48
N ALA A 127 -10.45 -23.47 6.75
CA ALA A 127 -11.46 -22.46 6.46
C ALA A 127 -11.25 -21.14 7.23
N GLU A 128 -10.58 -21.22 8.37
CA GLU A 128 -10.17 -20.12 9.24
C GLU A 128 -8.90 -19.38 8.76
N VAL A 129 -8.10 -20.00 7.88
CA VAL A 129 -6.86 -19.42 7.33
C VAL A 129 -7.06 -18.90 5.92
N GLU A 130 -7.89 -19.57 5.13
CA GLU A 130 -8.23 -19.18 3.75
C GLU A 130 -8.50 -17.67 3.57
N PRO A 131 -9.27 -16.97 4.44
CA PRO A 131 -9.55 -15.55 4.30
C PRO A 131 -8.31 -14.65 4.25
N PHE A 132 -7.19 -15.07 4.85
CA PHE A 132 -5.98 -14.26 5.00
C PHE A 132 -5.20 -14.07 3.71
N LEU A 133 -5.51 -14.83 2.66
CA LEU A 133 -4.97 -14.60 1.34
C LEU A 133 -5.44 -13.24 0.83
N CYS A 134 -4.46 -12.39 0.51
CA CYS A 134 -4.70 -11.08 -0.04
C CYS A 134 -5.35 -11.19 -1.42
N ARG A 135 -6.35 -10.35 -1.67
CA ARG A 135 -7.05 -10.26 -2.95
C ARG A 135 -7.34 -8.80 -3.30
N PRO A 136 -7.05 -8.36 -4.53
CA PRO A 136 -7.70 -7.18 -5.06
C PRO A 136 -9.21 -7.46 -5.17
N PHE A 137 -10.01 -6.41 -5.29
CA PHE A 137 -11.46 -6.53 -5.43
C PHE A 137 -12.21 -7.16 -4.26
N SER A 138 -11.52 -7.47 -3.15
CA SER A 138 -12.12 -8.08 -1.98
C SER A 138 -13.11 -7.15 -1.26
N PRO A 139 -13.94 -7.69 -0.35
CA PRO A 139 -14.77 -6.86 0.54
C PRO A 139 -13.93 -5.83 1.32
N PHE A 140 -12.74 -6.21 1.78
CA PHE A 140 -11.81 -5.26 2.42
C PHE A 140 -11.45 -4.12 1.49
N ALA A 141 -10.95 -4.43 0.28
CA ALA A 141 -10.50 -3.44 -0.68
C ALA A 141 -11.63 -2.49 -1.10
N LEU A 142 -12.83 -3.04 -1.32
CA LEU A 142 -14.02 -2.24 -1.64
C LEU A 142 -14.41 -1.33 -0.48
N HIS A 143 -14.58 -1.87 0.73
CA HIS A 143 -14.96 -1.08 1.89
C HIS A 143 -13.94 0.02 2.20
N MET A 144 -12.66 -0.29 2.02
CA MET A 144 -11.59 0.69 2.15
C MET A 144 -11.70 1.80 1.11
N ALA A 145 -11.94 1.47 -0.17
CA ALA A 145 -12.10 2.46 -1.23
C ALA A 145 -13.29 3.40 -0.95
N LEU A 146 -14.44 2.84 -0.53
CA LEU A 146 -15.62 3.61 -0.17
C LEU A 146 -15.40 4.50 1.06
N ASP A 147 -14.76 3.94 2.10
CA ASP A 147 -14.37 4.68 3.30
C ASP A 147 -13.38 5.80 2.98
N THR A 148 -12.47 5.56 2.03
CA THR A 148 -11.50 6.55 1.57
C THR A 148 -12.19 7.75 0.95
N ILE A 149 -13.17 7.53 0.06
CA ILE A 149 -13.95 8.61 -0.56
C ILE A 149 -14.68 9.44 0.50
N ASN A 150 -15.36 8.77 1.43
CA ASN A 150 -16.08 9.42 2.52
C ASN A 150 -15.13 10.23 3.42
N LYS A 151 -14.08 9.60 3.95
CA LYS A 151 -13.13 10.26 4.86
C LYS A 151 -12.35 11.37 4.18
N TYR A 152 -11.92 11.20 2.93
CA TYR A 152 -11.26 12.27 2.18
C TYR A 152 -12.13 13.52 2.09
N ARG A 153 -13.41 13.36 1.71
CA ARG A 153 -14.37 14.47 1.64
C ARG A 153 -14.63 15.08 3.02
N ALA A 154 -14.84 14.24 4.03
CA ALA A 154 -15.04 14.68 5.40
C ALA A 154 -13.84 15.50 5.94
N ILE A 155 -12.59 15.09 5.66
CA ILE A 155 -11.40 15.82 6.11
C ILE A 155 -11.20 17.10 5.29
N SER A 156 -11.34 17.03 3.96
CA SER A 156 -11.06 18.16 3.06
C SER A 156 -12.10 19.28 3.13
N GLN A 157 -13.32 18.98 3.57
CA GLN A 157 -14.44 19.92 3.67
C GLN A 157 -14.79 20.30 5.12
N ALA A 158 -14.16 19.66 6.12
CA ALA A 158 -14.44 19.92 7.52
C ALA A 158 -14.01 21.33 7.95
N ASP A 159 -14.85 21.94 8.78
CA ASP A 159 -14.40 23.04 9.63
C ASP A 159 -13.50 22.52 10.78
N GLN A 160 -12.90 23.46 11.53
CA GLN A 160 -11.99 23.16 12.63
C GLN A 160 -12.61 22.28 13.73
N HIS A 161 -13.90 22.47 14.03
CA HIS A 161 -14.59 21.70 15.05
C HIS A 161 -14.87 20.28 14.56
N GLN A 162 -15.37 20.13 13.33
CA GLN A 162 -15.63 18.85 12.69
C GLN A 162 -14.36 18.00 12.56
N LEU A 163 -13.26 18.61 12.12
CA LEU A 163 -11.98 17.92 12.00
C LEU A 163 -11.47 17.46 13.37
N LYS A 164 -11.58 18.32 14.39
CA LYS A 164 -11.17 17.97 15.75
C LYS A 164 -11.98 16.81 16.31
N GLU A 165 -13.30 16.79 16.13
CA GLU A 165 -14.14 15.69 16.60
C GLU A 165 -13.85 14.39 15.84
N LEU A 166 -13.64 14.47 14.52
CA LEU A 166 -13.21 13.33 13.71
C LEU A 166 -11.90 12.75 14.26
N LEU A 167 -10.86 13.57 14.39
CA LEU A 167 -9.54 13.10 14.82
C LEU A 167 -9.54 12.64 16.29
N LYS A 168 -10.29 13.33 17.18
CA LYS A 168 -10.42 12.94 18.60
C LYS A 168 -11.05 11.57 18.75
N LYS A 169 -12.04 11.22 17.91
CA LYS A 169 -12.65 9.88 17.91
C LYS A 169 -11.61 8.77 17.72
N TYR A 170 -10.61 9.01 16.86
CA TYR A 170 -9.61 7.99 16.52
C TYR A 170 -8.33 8.07 17.38
N LEU A 171 -7.98 9.25 17.90
CA LEU A 171 -6.66 9.50 18.51
C LEU A 171 -6.72 9.96 19.98
N GLY A 172 -7.90 10.22 20.53
CA GLY A 172 -8.10 10.61 21.94
C GLY A 172 -7.71 12.06 22.30
N ALA A 173 -6.68 12.63 21.67
CA ALA A 173 -6.28 14.03 21.83
C ALA A 173 -5.56 14.54 20.58
N VAL A 174 -5.86 15.78 20.14
CA VAL A 174 -5.31 16.32 18.88
C VAL A 174 -4.98 17.80 19.05
N PRO A 175 -3.77 18.23 18.64
CA PRO A 175 -3.43 19.65 18.61
C PRO A 175 -4.31 20.41 17.60
N HIS A 176 -4.36 21.73 17.72
CA HIS A 176 -5.00 22.57 16.69
C HIS A 176 -4.26 22.38 15.36
N LEU A 177 -4.98 22.05 14.29
CA LEU A 177 -4.45 21.97 12.92
C LEU A 177 -4.93 23.19 12.15
N ALA A 178 -4.09 23.86 11.37
CA ALA A 178 -4.58 24.94 10.52
C ALA A 178 -5.49 24.38 9.39
N PRO A 179 -6.39 25.17 8.80
CA PRO A 179 -7.20 24.71 7.66
C PRO A 179 -6.35 24.21 6.47
N SER A 180 -5.17 24.79 6.25
CA SER A 180 -4.19 24.30 5.27
C SER A 180 -3.73 22.87 5.56
N ASP A 181 -3.61 22.52 6.83
CA ASP A 181 -3.13 21.22 7.28
C ASP A 181 -4.22 20.15 7.09
N ALA A 182 -5.50 20.54 7.17
CA ALA A 182 -6.63 19.65 6.88
C ALA A 182 -6.62 19.17 5.42
N LYS A 183 -6.39 20.09 4.47
CA LYS A 183 -6.26 19.74 3.05
C LYS A 183 -5.07 18.81 2.82
N SER A 184 -3.91 19.13 3.38
CA SER A 184 -2.72 18.29 3.30
C SER A 184 -2.94 16.92 3.95
N LEU A 185 -3.63 16.86 5.09
CA LEU A 185 -3.99 15.61 5.77
C LEU A 185 -4.88 14.73 4.89
N ALA A 186 -5.87 15.31 4.21
CA ALA A 186 -6.74 14.57 3.30
C ALA A 186 -5.93 13.94 2.15
N LEU A 187 -5.00 14.69 1.57
CA LEU A 187 -4.12 14.20 0.48
C LEU A 187 -3.15 13.13 0.96
N VAL A 188 -2.55 13.31 2.13
CA VAL A 188 -1.67 12.32 2.76
C VAL A 188 -2.44 11.04 3.08
N PHE A 189 -3.64 11.15 3.64
CA PHE A 189 -4.53 10.02 3.90
C PHE A 189 -4.90 9.29 2.61
N LEU A 190 -5.19 10.02 1.54
CA LEU A 190 -5.46 9.43 0.23
C LEU A 190 -4.22 8.67 -0.29
N GLY A 191 -3.02 9.25 -0.21
CA GLY A 191 -1.77 8.57 -0.59
C GLY A 191 -1.57 7.25 0.15
N ILE A 192 -1.68 7.26 1.48
CA ILE A 192 -1.58 6.05 2.31
C ILE A 192 -2.63 5.00 1.89
N ARG A 193 -3.90 5.40 1.71
CA ARG A 193 -4.95 4.44 1.30
C ARG A 193 -4.73 3.86 -0.09
N MET A 194 -4.14 4.65 -1.00
CA MET A 194 -3.84 4.22 -2.36
C MET A 194 -2.62 3.30 -2.41
N HIS A 195 -1.64 3.49 -1.53
CA HIS A 195 -0.60 2.50 -1.26
C HIS A 195 -1.21 1.15 -0.89
N VAL A 196 -2.03 1.11 0.17
CA VAL A 196 -2.64 -0.14 0.66
C VAL A 196 -3.51 -0.79 -0.41
N LEU A 197 -4.26 0.02 -1.17
CA LEU A 197 -5.08 -0.47 -2.27
C LEU A 197 -4.22 -1.09 -3.38
N ALA A 198 -3.15 -0.40 -3.79
CA ALA A 198 -2.23 -0.87 -4.82
C ALA A 198 -1.55 -2.19 -4.43
N ASP A 199 -1.10 -2.31 -3.19
CA ASP A 199 -0.47 -3.53 -2.67
C ASP A 199 -1.39 -4.76 -2.77
N THR A 200 -2.72 -4.60 -2.78
CA THR A 200 -3.63 -5.75 -2.98
C THR A 200 -3.43 -6.49 -4.30
N TRP A 201 -2.94 -5.82 -5.35
CA TRP A 201 -2.66 -6.47 -6.64
C TRP A 201 -1.29 -7.14 -6.69
N ALA A 202 -0.26 -6.51 -6.14
CA ALA A 202 1.08 -7.12 -6.08
C ALA A 202 1.08 -8.30 -5.11
N HIS A 203 0.54 -8.10 -3.92
CA HIS A 203 0.61 -9.05 -2.81
C HIS A 203 -0.51 -10.10 -2.85
N GLN A 204 -1.31 -10.13 -3.90
CA GLN A 204 -2.35 -11.17 -4.07
C GLN A 204 -1.72 -12.56 -3.93
N ASP A 205 -2.47 -13.49 -3.34
CA ASP A 205 -2.06 -14.88 -3.08
C ASP A 205 -1.11 -15.07 -1.89
N PHE A 206 -0.75 -13.99 -1.20
CA PHE A 206 0.09 -14.01 -0.01
C PHE A 206 -0.64 -13.43 1.21
N SER A 207 -0.03 -13.56 2.38
CA SER A 207 -0.48 -12.99 3.63
C SER A 207 0.69 -12.40 4.41
N GLY A 208 0.42 -11.38 5.21
CA GLY A 208 1.44 -10.79 6.07
C GLY A 208 1.73 -11.64 7.32
N ILE A 209 0.96 -12.71 7.54
CA ILE A 209 1.23 -13.71 8.57
C ILE A 209 2.39 -14.59 8.14
N ALA A 210 3.34 -14.81 9.05
CA ALA A 210 4.40 -15.79 8.89
C ALA A 210 3.80 -17.22 8.82
N SER A 211 3.70 -17.78 7.61
CA SER A 211 3.10 -19.11 7.38
C SER A 211 3.60 -19.74 6.09
N LYS A 212 4.21 -20.93 6.19
CA LYS A 212 4.63 -21.72 5.02
C LYS A 212 3.45 -22.30 4.24
N ASP A 213 2.31 -22.50 4.90
CA ASP A 213 1.13 -23.07 4.25
C ASP A 213 0.48 -22.06 3.31
N ILE A 214 0.72 -20.75 3.55
CA ILE A 214 0.25 -19.64 2.72
C ILE A 214 1.35 -19.16 1.76
N ASN A 215 2.50 -18.72 2.30
CA ASN A 215 3.45 -17.88 1.55
C ASN A 215 4.60 -18.65 0.89
N ALA A 216 4.68 -19.97 1.06
CA ALA A 216 5.71 -20.77 0.41
C ALA A 216 5.38 -21.03 -1.08
N ALA A 217 6.42 -21.18 -1.89
CA ALA A 217 6.37 -21.30 -3.35
C ALA A 217 7.17 -22.51 -3.87
N GLY A 218 7.18 -23.62 -3.12
CA GLY A 218 7.93 -24.82 -3.48
C GLY A 218 9.45 -24.60 -3.45
N THR A 219 10.19 -25.25 -4.36
CA THR A 219 11.60 -24.94 -4.56
C THR A 219 11.75 -23.86 -5.61
N PHE A 220 12.83 -23.07 -5.56
CA PHE A 220 13.09 -22.05 -6.59
C PHE A 220 13.15 -22.64 -8.01
N ASN A 221 13.55 -23.91 -8.19
CA ASN A 221 13.53 -24.60 -9.49
C ASN A 221 12.12 -24.75 -10.08
N ASP A 222 11.07 -24.58 -9.26
CA ASP A 222 9.67 -24.64 -9.66
C ASP A 222 9.07 -23.25 -9.94
N VAL A 223 9.85 -22.17 -9.79
CA VAL A 223 9.44 -20.81 -10.09
C VAL A 223 10.00 -20.39 -11.45
N TYR A 224 9.11 -19.93 -12.33
CA TYR A 224 9.46 -19.55 -13.70
C TYR A 224 9.02 -18.11 -13.97
N ALA A 225 9.84 -17.33 -14.68
CA ALA A 225 9.50 -15.98 -15.08
C ALA A 225 9.75 -15.77 -16.57
N SER A 226 8.85 -15.09 -17.26
CA SER A 226 8.91 -14.90 -18.71
C SER A 226 8.63 -13.45 -19.10
N LYS A 227 9.35 -13.00 -20.12
CA LYS A 227 9.12 -11.71 -20.77
C LYS A 227 7.89 -11.73 -21.67
N GLU A 228 7.54 -12.88 -22.23
CA GLU A 228 6.76 -12.91 -23.46
C GLU A 228 5.33 -13.45 -23.33
N PHE A 229 5.01 -14.56 -22.60
CA PHE A 229 3.68 -15.18 -22.83
C PHE A 229 3.09 -16.16 -21.78
N PRO A 230 1.76 -16.39 -21.81
CA PRO A 230 0.95 -17.19 -20.87
C PRO A 230 1.06 -18.73 -20.95
N TYR A 231 1.82 -19.29 -21.89
CA TYR A 231 2.06 -20.73 -22.04
C TYR A 231 3.22 -21.26 -21.19
N VAL A 232 3.61 -20.54 -20.12
CA VAL A 232 4.70 -20.92 -19.20
C VAL A 232 4.54 -22.35 -18.65
N LEU A 233 3.35 -22.94 -18.75
CA LEU A 233 3.04 -24.31 -18.33
C LEU A 233 2.96 -25.36 -19.46
N GLU A 234 2.85 -24.98 -20.73
CA GLU A 234 2.59 -25.95 -21.83
C GLU A 234 3.85 -26.68 -22.34
N ASP A 235 5.04 -26.17 -22.02
CA ASP A 235 6.30 -26.75 -22.48
C ASP A 235 7.29 -26.87 -21.32
N THR A 236 7.45 -28.08 -20.78
CA THR A 236 8.60 -28.46 -19.93
C THR A 236 9.93 -28.48 -20.71
N THR A 237 9.99 -27.79 -21.84
CA THR A 237 11.17 -27.50 -22.63
C THR A 237 11.64 -26.04 -22.52
N TRP A 238 11.05 -25.23 -21.62
CA TRP A 238 11.50 -23.85 -21.39
C TRP A 238 12.95 -23.81 -20.86
N LYS A 239 13.83 -23.14 -21.63
CA LYS A 239 15.22 -22.81 -21.28
C LYS A 239 15.37 -21.30 -21.14
N GLY A 240 14.79 -20.73 -20.09
CA GLY A 240 15.11 -19.39 -19.61
C GLY A 240 15.59 -19.43 -18.16
N THR A 241 16.18 -18.34 -17.70
CA THR A 241 17.27 -18.38 -16.72
C THR A 241 16.82 -18.66 -15.29
N LEU A 242 17.08 -19.89 -14.85
CA LEU A 242 17.34 -20.31 -13.46
C LEU A 242 18.32 -19.37 -12.71
N TRP A 243 19.07 -18.52 -13.43
CA TRP A 243 20.07 -17.59 -12.88
C TRP A 243 19.48 -16.42 -12.08
N ALA A 244 18.21 -16.04 -12.31
CA ALA A 244 17.54 -15.02 -11.48
C ALA A 244 17.34 -15.48 -10.03
N LEU A 245 17.46 -16.79 -9.75
CA LEU A 245 17.22 -17.40 -8.44
C LEU A 245 18.52 -17.59 -7.62
N GLY A 246 19.67 -17.66 -8.29
CA GLY A 246 20.95 -18.08 -7.66
C GLY A 246 21.96 -16.96 -7.40
N SER A 247 21.81 -15.81 -8.07
CA SER A 247 22.74 -14.68 -7.94
C SER A 247 22.04 -13.34 -7.68
N ASP A 248 20.70 -13.33 -7.66
CA ASP A 248 19.94 -12.15 -7.33
C ASP A 248 19.83 -12.02 -5.82
N THR A 249 20.32 -10.91 -5.28
CA THR A 249 20.20 -10.60 -3.86
C THR A 249 18.73 -10.37 -3.46
N ASP A 250 17.82 -10.16 -4.42
CA ASP A 250 16.38 -10.08 -4.19
C ASP A 250 15.69 -11.42 -3.96
N CYS A 251 16.26 -12.50 -4.49
CA CYS A 251 15.86 -13.86 -4.10
C CYS A 251 16.54 -14.30 -2.80
N SER A 252 17.62 -13.63 -2.35
CA SER A 252 18.23 -13.92 -1.04
C SER A 252 17.43 -13.35 0.15
N ALA A 253 16.45 -12.49 -0.10
CA ALA A 253 15.43 -12.08 0.86
C ALA A 253 14.32 -13.14 1.04
N ALA A 254 14.26 -14.17 0.18
CA ALA A 254 13.45 -15.35 0.39
C ALA A 254 14.26 -16.35 1.22
N PRO A 255 13.98 -16.49 2.53
CA PRO A 255 14.79 -17.32 3.40
C PRO A 255 14.71 -18.80 3.02
N ASP A 256 15.88 -19.42 2.85
CA ASP A 256 16.08 -20.88 2.74
C ASP A 256 15.92 -21.58 4.11
N VAL A 257 15.25 -20.91 5.06
CA VAL A 257 15.24 -21.28 6.47
C VAL A 257 14.01 -22.15 6.77
N PRO A 258 14.17 -23.32 7.42
CA PRO A 258 13.04 -24.11 7.86
C PRO A 258 12.21 -23.33 8.89
N GLY A 259 10.94 -23.05 8.57
CA GLY A 259 9.96 -22.54 9.55
C GLY A 259 9.10 -21.38 9.06
N ASP A 260 7.99 -21.16 9.74
CA ASP A 260 6.97 -20.17 9.33
C ASP A 260 7.48 -18.72 9.39
N ALA A 261 8.41 -18.41 10.31
CA ALA A 261 8.99 -17.07 10.49
C ALA A 261 9.65 -16.52 9.22
N ALA A 262 10.16 -17.42 8.39
CA ALA A 262 10.80 -17.12 7.12
C ALA A 262 9.78 -16.85 5.98
N CYS A 263 8.55 -17.35 6.12
CA CYS A 263 7.50 -17.23 5.11
C CYS A 263 6.53 -16.09 5.45
N ARG A 264 7.04 -14.86 5.63
CA ARG A 264 6.22 -13.66 5.82
C ARG A 264 6.05 -12.90 4.50
N GLY A 265 4.86 -12.35 4.25
CA GLY A 265 4.59 -11.57 3.03
C GLY A 265 4.76 -12.41 1.77
N HIS A 266 5.54 -11.92 0.80
CA HIS A 266 5.85 -12.65 -0.43
C HIS A 266 6.62 -13.96 -0.21
N GLY A 267 7.11 -14.22 1.01
CA GLY A 267 7.77 -15.46 1.37
C GLY A 267 8.88 -15.81 0.39
N GLN A 268 8.77 -16.96 -0.26
CA GLN A 268 9.80 -17.46 -1.18
C GLN A 268 9.82 -16.76 -2.55
N MET A 269 8.86 -15.88 -2.85
CA MET A 269 8.78 -15.18 -4.14
C MET A 269 9.60 -13.88 -4.18
N GLY A 270 10.15 -13.43 -3.05
CA GLY A 270 10.94 -12.20 -2.97
C GLY A 270 10.19 -10.99 -3.56
N HIS A 271 10.84 -10.26 -4.46
CA HIS A 271 10.28 -9.08 -5.13
C HIS A 271 9.60 -9.34 -6.47
N TYR A 272 9.45 -10.60 -6.92
CA TYR A 272 8.79 -10.88 -8.20
C TYR A 272 7.35 -10.32 -8.29
N PRO A 273 6.53 -10.39 -7.22
CA PRO A 273 5.22 -9.77 -7.25
C PRO A 273 5.24 -8.24 -7.37
N ASP A 274 6.39 -7.59 -7.10
CA ASP A 274 6.58 -6.14 -7.11
C ASP A 274 6.99 -5.58 -8.48
N TYR A 275 7.43 -6.41 -9.43
CA TYR A 275 7.83 -5.97 -10.76
C TYR A 275 6.66 -5.94 -11.75
N SER A 276 6.28 -4.75 -12.22
CA SER A 276 5.08 -4.54 -13.04
C SER A 276 5.12 -5.24 -14.39
N TRP A 277 6.30 -5.42 -14.98
CA TRP A 277 6.48 -6.01 -16.31
C TRP A 277 6.61 -7.54 -16.30
N LEU A 278 6.70 -8.14 -15.11
CA LEU A 278 7.05 -9.54 -14.97
C LEU A 278 5.83 -10.47 -15.04
N ASN A 279 5.90 -11.49 -15.90
CA ASN A 279 5.01 -12.63 -15.80
C ASN A 279 5.75 -13.76 -15.11
N PHE A 280 5.11 -14.42 -14.15
CA PHE A 280 5.72 -15.55 -13.45
C PHE A 280 4.72 -16.64 -13.09
N VAL A 281 5.25 -17.83 -12.83
CA VAL A 281 4.53 -19.02 -12.44
C VAL A 281 5.21 -19.64 -11.24
N TYR A 282 4.41 -20.10 -10.27
CA TYR A 282 4.94 -20.72 -9.06
C TYR A 282 3.94 -21.72 -8.44
N PRO A 283 4.44 -22.76 -7.74
CA PRO A 283 3.58 -23.71 -7.02
C PRO A 283 3.24 -23.17 -5.64
N ALA A 284 2.20 -22.34 -5.55
CA ALA A 284 1.73 -21.81 -4.28
C ALA A 284 1.41 -22.95 -3.28
N SER A 285 1.90 -22.84 -2.05
CA SER A 285 1.79 -23.92 -1.05
C SER A 285 0.35 -24.32 -0.77
N TRP A 286 -0.62 -23.41 -0.86
CA TRP A 286 -2.04 -23.69 -0.64
C TRP A 286 -2.76 -24.32 -1.85
N LEU A 287 -2.07 -24.53 -2.98
CA LEU A 287 -2.60 -25.30 -4.11
C LEU A 287 -2.41 -26.82 -3.92
N LYS A 288 -3.16 -27.60 -4.69
CA LYS A 288 -2.93 -29.04 -4.82
C LYS A 288 -1.57 -29.29 -5.48
N GLN A 289 -0.83 -30.29 -5.00
CA GLN A 289 0.48 -30.67 -5.54
C GLN A 289 0.40 -30.90 -7.07
N GLY A 290 1.38 -30.35 -7.80
CA GLY A 290 1.44 -30.42 -9.26
C GLY A 290 0.65 -29.33 -9.99
N HIS A 291 -0.03 -28.43 -9.26
CA HIS A 291 -0.65 -27.24 -9.83
C HIS A 291 0.20 -26.00 -9.59
N TYR A 292 0.10 -25.04 -10.50
CA TYR A 292 0.84 -23.79 -10.46
C TYR A 292 -0.11 -22.61 -10.64
N LEU A 293 0.22 -21.48 -10.01
CA LEU A 293 -0.41 -20.20 -10.31
C LEU A 293 0.34 -19.50 -11.42
N VAL A 294 -0.41 -18.87 -12.32
CA VAL A 294 0.12 -17.95 -13.33
C VAL A 294 -0.21 -16.53 -12.91
N ARG A 295 0.82 -15.69 -12.79
CA ARG A 295 0.70 -14.26 -12.46
C ARG A 295 1.15 -13.45 -13.66
N ASN A 296 0.25 -12.58 -14.13
CA ASN A 296 0.51 -11.58 -15.16
C ASN A 296 0.52 -10.20 -14.50
N ASN A 297 1.66 -9.79 -13.92
CA ASN A 297 1.75 -8.49 -13.27
C ASN A 297 1.41 -7.32 -14.22
N PRO A 298 1.76 -7.33 -15.52
CA PRO A 298 1.39 -6.23 -16.39
C PRO A 298 -0.11 -5.93 -16.40
N GLU A 299 -0.95 -6.97 -16.41
CA GLU A 299 -2.40 -6.78 -16.32
C GLU A 299 -2.83 -6.38 -14.91
N GLN A 300 -2.25 -6.96 -13.86
CA GLN A 300 -2.59 -6.60 -12.49
C GLN A 300 -2.26 -5.13 -12.17
N TYR A 301 -1.12 -4.63 -12.65
CA TYR A 301 -0.69 -3.24 -12.43
C TYR A 301 -1.50 -2.25 -13.26
N LYS A 302 -1.98 -2.64 -14.45
CA LYS A 302 -2.97 -1.86 -15.20
C LYS A 302 -4.28 -1.73 -14.43
N GLN A 303 -4.79 -2.83 -13.88
CA GLN A 303 -5.98 -2.79 -13.03
C GLN A 303 -5.73 -1.93 -11.79
N ALA A 304 -4.59 -2.08 -11.11
CA ALA A 304 -4.24 -1.25 -9.97
C ALA A 304 -4.27 0.24 -10.32
N TRP A 305 -3.57 0.65 -11.38
CA TRP A 305 -3.51 2.05 -11.80
C TRP A 305 -4.90 2.60 -12.14
N TYR A 306 -5.69 1.83 -12.89
CA TYR A 306 -7.05 2.19 -13.27
C TYR A 306 -7.93 2.43 -12.05
N TRP A 307 -7.96 1.48 -11.11
CA TRP A 307 -8.82 1.57 -9.93
C TRP A 307 -8.36 2.61 -8.91
N LEU A 308 -7.04 2.84 -8.77
CA LEU A 308 -6.50 3.97 -8.03
C LEU A 308 -7.04 5.28 -8.61
N SER A 309 -6.92 5.47 -9.93
CA SER A 309 -7.40 6.70 -10.59
C SER A 309 -8.92 6.86 -10.46
N THR A 310 -9.69 5.78 -10.58
CA THR A 310 -11.14 5.79 -10.38
C THR A 310 -11.53 6.23 -8.96
N VAL A 311 -10.92 5.65 -7.92
CA VAL A 311 -11.22 6.02 -6.52
C VAL A 311 -10.81 7.47 -6.23
N MET A 312 -9.66 7.90 -6.71
CA MET A 312 -9.19 9.28 -6.59
C MET A 312 -10.13 10.28 -7.29
N ALA A 313 -10.58 9.98 -8.51
CA ALA A 313 -11.57 10.79 -9.22
C ALA A 313 -12.88 10.88 -8.42
N SER A 314 -13.37 9.75 -7.88
CA SER A 314 -14.55 9.74 -7.01
C SER A 314 -14.35 10.54 -5.72
N CYS A 315 -13.12 10.75 -5.23
CA CYS A 315 -12.89 11.63 -4.09
C CYS A 315 -13.18 13.12 -4.42
N ARG A 316 -13.04 13.52 -5.70
CA ARG A 316 -13.17 14.90 -6.18
C ARG A 316 -14.58 15.30 -6.61
N GLU A 317 -15.43 14.34 -6.97
CA GLU A 317 -16.81 14.62 -7.39
C GLU A 317 -17.62 15.35 -6.30
N ASP A 318 -18.24 16.48 -6.64
CA ASP A 318 -19.11 17.22 -5.72
C ASP A 318 -20.49 16.52 -5.63
N ILE A 319 -21.01 16.40 -4.41
CA ILE A 319 -22.33 15.81 -4.12
C ILE A 319 -23.46 16.67 -4.71
N ASN A 320 -23.23 17.98 -4.86
CA ASN A 320 -24.26 18.94 -5.26
C ASN A 320 -24.42 19.15 -6.77
N THR A 321 -23.48 18.72 -7.61
CA THR A 321 -23.49 18.98 -9.07
C THR A 321 -23.84 17.76 -9.92
N ARG A 322 -24.54 16.78 -9.33
CA ARG A 322 -24.99 15.53 -9.98
C ARG A 322 -25.84 15.68 -11.25
N GLN A 323 -26.16 16.89 -11.70
CA GLN A 323 -26.90 17.12 -12.95
C GLN A 323 -26.01 17.48 -14.16
N ASP A 324 -24.76 17.91 -13.97
CA ASP A 324 -23.96 18.48 -15.07
C ASP A 324 -22.74 17.66 -15.50
N LEU A 325 -22.47 16.53 -14.84
CA LEU A 325 -21.39 15.62 -15.24
C LEU A 325 -22.01 14.32 -15.75
N ASN A 326 -22.31 14.29 -17.05
CA ASN A 326 -22.31 13.04 -17.81
C ASN A 326 -20.92 12.42 -17.66
N LEU A 327 -20.72 11.65 -16.59
CA LEU A 327 -19.51 10.86 -16.35
C LEU A 327 -19.41 9.86 -17.50
N LYS A 328 -18.58 10.21 -18.47
CA LYS A 328 -18.07 9.30 -19.51
C LYS A 328 -17.48 8.06 -18.82
N PRO A 329 -17.45 6.90 -19.52
CA PRO A 329 -16.98 5.65 -18.92
C PRO A 329 -15.59 5.86 -18.33
N ALA A 330 -15.35 5.17 -17.23
CA ALA A 330 -14.11 5.19 -16.47
C ALA A 330 -12.87 5.26 -17.38
N PRO A 331 -11.88 6.07 -17.00
CA PRO A 331 -10.87 6.51 -17.95
C PRO A 331 -10.06 5.35 -18.51
N SER A 332 -9.90 5.35 -19.84
CA SER A 332 -8.97 4.43 -20.50
C SER A 332 -7.55 4.72 -20.02
N ILE A 333 -6.80 3.67 -19.69
CA ILE A 333 -5.40 3.79 -19.29
C ILE A 333 -4.60 4.44 -20.43
N PRO A 334 -3.91 5.56 -20.20
CA PRO A 334 -3.07 6.18 -21.22
C PRO A 334 -2.02 5.22 -21.79
N ALA A 335 -1.69 5.39 -23.08
CA ALA A 335 -0.80 4.46 -23.78
C ALA A 335 0.64 4.50 -23.23
N ASP A 336 1.10 5.66 -22.78
CA ASP A 336 2.40 5.85 -22.13
C ASP A 336 2.44 5.21 -20.73
N ILE A 337 1.36 5.28 -19.96
CA ILE A 337 1.22 4.54 -18.69
C ILE A 337 1.27 3.02 -18.92
N THR A 338 0.53 2.54 -19.93
CA THR A 338 0.59 1.13 -20.35
C THR A 338 2.00 0.72 -20.74
N ARG A 339 2.73 1.57 -21.46
CA ARG A 339 4.12 1.33 -21.83
C ARG A 339 5.00 1.25 -20.58
N SER A 340 4.88 2.16 -19.62
CA SER A 340 5.69 2.12 -18.38
C SER A 340 5.46 0.85 -17.58
N ILE A 341 4.21 0.44 -17.40
CA ILE A 341 3.87 -0.81 -16.70
C ILE A 341 4.46 -2.05 -17.39
N THR A 342 4.47 -2.08 -18.73
CA THR A 342 4.83 -3.26 -19.54
C THR A 342 6.29 -3.28 -19.99
N SER A 343 7.07 -2.23 -19.69
CA SER A 343 8.45 -2.12 -20.16
C SER A 343 9.34 -3.10 -19.41
N TYR A 344 10.00 -3.97 -20.17
CA TYR A 344 10.90 -4.97 -19.59
C TYR A 344 12.17 -4.30 -19.05
N HIS A 345 12.49 -4.60 -17.80
CA HIS A 345 13.76 -4.24 -17.16
C HIS A 345 14.54 -5.50 -16.82
N LYS A 346 15.86 -5.45 -17.02
CA LYS A 346 16.72 -6.61 -16.81
C LYS A 346 16.94 -6.80 -15.31
N LEU A 347 16.60 -7.97 -14.80
CA LEU A 347 16.99 -8.40 -13.46
C LEU A 347 18.48 -8.74 -13.44
N ASP A 348 19.20 -8.24 -12.44
CA ASP A 348 20.60 -8.57 -12.17
C ASP A 348 20.81 -8.74 -10.66
N SER A 349 22.05 -8.93 -10.22
CA SER A 349 22.33 -9.19 -8.80
C SER A 349 22.05 -8.01 -7.85
N SER A 350 21.60 -6.87 -8.35
CA SER A 350 21.36 -5.63 -7.60
C SER A 350 19.94 -5.08 -7.81
N LYS A 351 19.06 -5.27 -6.82
CA LYS A 351 17.67 -4.75 -6.76
C LYS A 351 17.44 -3.40 -7.41
N LEU A 352 18.34 -2.48 -7.09
CA LEU A 352 18.19 -1.07 -7.42
C LEU A 352 18.30 -0.80 -8.92
N SER A 353 18.87 -1.71 -9.73
CA SER A 353 19.05 -1.45 -11.16
C SER A 353 17.73 -1.50 -11.93
N ALA A 354 16.97 -2.60 -11.81
CA ALA A 354 15.71 -2.78 -12.52
C ALA A 354 14.64 -1.76 -12.09
N VAL A 355 14.55 -1.50 -10.79
CA VAL A 355 13.63 -0.50 -10.23
C VAL A 355 14.00 0.90 -10.70
N ALA A 356 15.28 1.30 -10.65
CA ALA A 356 15.71 2.60 -11.14
C ALA A 356 15.55 2.76 -12.66
N GLU A 357 15.66 1.68 -13.44
CA GLU A 357 15.34 1.72 -14.87
C GLU A 357 13.83 1.90 -15.11
N SER A 358 12.98 1.21 -14.34
CA SER A 358 11.53 1.38 -14.40
C SER A 358 11.12 2.81 -14.07
N GLU A 359 11.66 3.38 -12.99
CA GLU A 359 11.40 4.78 -12.60
C GLU A 359 11.71 5.77 -13.73
N ARG A 360 12.79 5.56 -14.49
CA ARG A 360 13.13 6.44 -15.62
C ARG A 360 12.06 6.39 -16.71
N VAL A 361 11.52 5.20 -17.01
CA VAL A 361 10.44 5.06 -17.99
C VAL A 361 9.16 5.75 -17.51
N TRP A 362 8.86 5.66 -16.20
CA TRP A 362 7.75 6.39 -15.60
C TRP A 362 7.91 7.92 -15.67
N GLN A 363 9.12 8.43 -15.44
CA GLN A 363 9.43 9.87 -15.54
C GLN A 363 9.16 10.45 -16.94
N ASP A 364 9.25 9.63 -17.98
CA ASP A 364 9.02 10.03 -19.38
C ASP A 364 7.53 10.04 -19.78
N THR A 365 6.60 9.74 -18.87
CA THR A 365 5.16 9.81 -19.13
C THR A 365 4.66 11.25 -19.11
N LEU A 366 3.61 11.56 -19.88
CA LEU A 366 3.02 12.90 -19.92
C LEU A 366 2.51 13.33 -18.53
N LEU A 367 1.86 12.41 -17.82
CA LEU A 367 1.35 12.66 -16.47
C LEU A 367 2.45 12.77 -15.42
N ALA A 368 3.62 12.14 -15.62
CA ALA A 368 4.76 12.40 -14.74
C ALA A 368 5.33 13.80 -14.92
N GLY A 369 5.12 14.43 -16.08
CA GLY A 369 5.40 15.86 -16.29
C GLY A 369 4.57 16.78 -15.38
N ASP A 370 3.43 16.29 -14.87
CA ASP A 370 2.63 17.00 -13.87
C ASP A 370 3.14 16.74 -12.44
N LEU A 371 4.12 15.88 -12.21
CA LEU A 371 4.69 15.69 -10.86
C LEU A 371 5.86 16.65 -10.63
N ASP A 372 5.82 17.39 -9.52
CA ASP A 372 6.98 18.19 -9.08
C ASP A 372 8.06 17.29 -8.45
N LEU A 373 8.94 16.75 -9.29
CA LEU A 373 10.04 15.89 -8.84
C LEU A 373 11.04 16.59 -7.91
N LYS A 374 11.07 17.93 -7.85
CA LYS A 374 11.90 18.66 -6.87
C LYS A 374 11.33 18.55 -5.45
N LYS A 375 10.04 18.22 -5.33
CA LYS A 375 9.35 18.00 -4.06
C LYS A 375 9.23 16.51 -3.69
N ARG A 376 9.74 15.60 -4.51
CA ARG A 376 9.83 14.17 -4.15
C ARG A 376 10.76 14.00 -2.94
N TRP A 377 10.35 13.21 -1.97
CA TRP A 377 11.17 12.88 -0.81
C TRP A 377 12.26 11.89 -1.26
N ASN A 378 13.50 12.38 -1.39
CA ASN A 378 14.62 11.59 -1.90
C ASN A 378 15.02 10.48 -0.91
N HIS A 379 14.71 9.23 -1.27
CA HIS A 379 14.81 8.06 -0.40
C HIS A 379 16.15 7.30 -0.49
N LYS A 380 17.18 7.83 -1.17
CA LYS A 380 18.43 7.08 -1.40
C LYS A 380 19.01 6.53 -0.10
N ALA A 381 18.90 5.21 0.06
CA ALA A 381 19.36 4.38 1.19
C ALA A 381 18.51 4.37 2.47
N ASN A 382 17.22 4.73 2.46
CA ASN A 382 16.39 4.86 3.69
C ASN A 382 16.98 5.88 4.69
N VAL A 383 17.85 6.77 4.22
CA VAL A 383 18.49 7.80 5.04
C VAL A 383 17.96 9.14 4.57
N PHE A 384 17.03 9.70 5.33
CA PHE A 384 16.64 11.09 5.18
C PHE A 384 17.83 11.97 5.55
N ASP A 385 18.27 12.86 4.66
CA ASP A 385 19.29 13.85 5.01
C ASP A 385 18.77 14.86 6.06
N ASP A 386 19.66 15.64 6.66
CA ASP A 386 19.28 16.62 7.70
C ASP A 386 18.27 17.65 7.21
N SER A 387 18.39 18.09 5.95
CA SER A 387 17.47 19.06 5.34
C SER A 387 16.08 18.44 5.22
N MET A 388 16.00 17.19 4.78
CA MET A 388 14.76 16.45 4.61
C MET A 388 14.10 16.16 5.95
N ARG A 389 14.86 15.77 6.99
CA ARG A 389 14.37 15.63 8.36
C ARG A 389 13.70 16.91 8.87
N GLN A 390 14.35 18.05 8.69
CA GLN A 390 13.80 19.35 9.08
C GLN A 390 12.56 19.71 8.27
N ASN A 391 12.54 19.42 6.97
CA ASN A 391 11.38 19.62 6.11
C ASN A 391 10.17 18.76 6.52
N LEU A 392 10.41 17.53 6.96
CA LEU A 392 9.40 16.63 7.54
C LEU A 392 8.90 17.12 8.91
N GLY A 393 9.63 18.06 9.54
CA GLY A 393 9.25 18.74 10.77
C GLY A 393 9.89 18.17 12.03
N VAL A 394 10.97 17.40 11.90
CA VAL A 394 11.78 17.00 13.05
C VAL A 394 12.52 18.21 13.61
N ILE A 395 12.50 18.34 14.94
CA ILE A 395 13.17 19.41 15.68
C ILE A 395 14.36 18.82 16.43
N GLY A 396 15.56 19.25 16.06
CA GLY A 396 16.81 18.76 16.66
C GLY A 396 17.26 17.41 16.10
N GLU A 397 18.09 16.71 16.87
CA GLU A 397 18.68 15.44 16.46
C GLU A 397 17.77 14.24 16.80
N LEU A 398 17.91 13.17 16.01
CA LEU A 398 17.21 11.92 16.29
C LEU A 398 17.89 11.19 17.45
N PRO A 399 17.12 10.63 18.41
CA PRO A 399 17.69 9.82 19.46
C PRO A 399 18.39 8.59 18.91
N THR A 400 19.42 8.13 19.61
CA THR A 400 20.10 6.87 19.24
C THR A 400 19.31 5.64 19.66
N THR A 401 18.34 5.73 20.58
CA THR A 401 17.61 4.58 21.12
C THR A 401 16.10 4.72 21.04
N ARG A 402 15.37 3.60 21.04
CA ARG A 402 13.90 3.53 21.10
C ARG A 402 13.28 4.29 22.28
N LEU A 403 13.99 4.39 23.41
CA LEU A 403 13.52 5.06 24.63
C LEU A 403 13.74 6.58 24.61
N GLY A 404 14.37 7.11 23.55
CA GLY A 404 14.53 8.54 23.35
C GLY A 404 13.23 9.24 22.97
N THR A 405 13.30 10.58 22.88
CA THR A 405 12.17 11.41 22.43
C THR A 405 12.56 12.23 21.22
N VAL A 406 11.76 12.15 20.16
CA VAL A 406 11.85 13.00 18.96
C VAL A 406 10.85 14.14 19.12
N ASP A 407 11.33 15.38 18.98
CA ASP A 407 10.44 16.53 18.91
C ASP A 407 9.98 16.73 17.46
N ILE A 408 8.67 16.82 17.26
CA ILE A 408 8.07 16.96 15.93
C ILE A 408 7.15 18.18 15.93
N ARG A 409 7.31 19.06 14.95
CA ARG A 409 6.47 20.24 14.78
C ARG A 409 5.03 19.81 14.46
N ALA A 410 4.07 20.27 15.26
CA ALA A 410 2.66 20.07 14.99
C ALA A 410 2.27 20.66 13.62
N GLY A 411 1.42 19.95 12.89
CA GLY A 411 1.04 20.27 11.51
C GLY A 411 2.11 19.98 10.45
N SER A 412 3.29 19.47 10.82
CA SER A 412 4.31 19.09 9.83
C SER A 412 3.91 17.84 9.04
N THR A 413 4.55 17.63 7.90
CA THR A 413 4.37 16.44 7.06
C THR A 413 4.44 15.14 7.86
N LEU A 414 5.46 14.94 8.69
CA LEU A 414 5.61 13.71 9.49
C LEU A 414 4.47 13.53 10.50
N HIS A 415 4.00 14.62 11.10
CA HIS A 415 2.81 14.58 11.96
C HIS A 415 1.55 14.22 11.16
N LEU A 416 1.36 14.78 9.96
CA LEU A 416 0.22 14.45 9.11
C LEU A 416 0.26 12.98 8.63
N MET A 417 1.45 12.44 8.34
CA MET A 417 1.65 11.02 8.03
C MET A 417 1.18 10.14 9.18
N GLU A 418 1.59 10.45 10.42
CA GLU A 418 1.14 9.71 11.61
C GLU A 418 -0.37 9.78 11.81
N LEU A 419 -0.96 10.98 11.71
CA LEU A 419 -2.41 11.14 11.85
C LEU A 419 -3.18 10.29 10.82
N ALA A 420 -2.77 10.36 9.55
CA ALA A 420 -3.41 9.60 8.48
C ALA A 420 -3.21 8.09 8.63
N SER A 421 -2.03 7.65 9.06
CA SER A 421 -1.70 6.25 9.27
C SER A 421 -2.47 5.67 10.46
N ALA A 422 -2.59 6.43 11.56
CA ALA A 422 -3.42 6.06 12.70
C ALA A 422 -4.92 6.00 12.34
N LEU A 423 -5.42 6.92 11.49
CA LEU A 423 -6.79 6.84 10.95
C LEU A 423 -7.02 5.57 10.13
N HIS A 424 -6.05 5.20 9.29
CA HIS A 424 -6.10 3.95 8.52
C HIS A 424 -6.11 2.73 9.44
N TYR A 425 -5.14 2.64 10.37
CA TYR A 425 -4.99 1.50 11.27
C TYR A 425 -6.23 1.31 12.14
N GLN A 426 -6.74 2.39 12.73
CA GLN A 426 -7.95 2.30 13.57
C GLN A 426 -9.18 1.87 12.77
N TRP A 427 -9.33 2.32 11.51
CA TRP A 427 -10.39 1.80 10.63
C TRP A 427 -10.21 0.31 10.37
N CYS A 428 -8.98 -0.16 10.14
CA CYS A 428 -8.68 -1.57 9.96
C CYS A 428 -9.12 -2.38 11.21
N LEU A 429 -8.85 -1.89 12.42
CA LEU A 429 -9.29 -2.55 13.66
C LEU A 429 -10.83 -2.61 13.79
N GLU A 430 -11.52 -1.51 13.49
CA GLU A 430 -12.98 -1.45 13.51
C GLU A 430 -13.61 -2.38 12.45
N TRP A 431 -13.00 -2.42 11.25
CA TRP A 431 -13.44 -3.27 10.17
C TRP A 431 -13.27 -4.75 10.53
N ALA A 432 -12.11 -5.14 11.07
CA ALA A 432 -11.83 -6.51 11.50
C ALA A 432 -12.80 -6.97 12.60
N GLY A 433 -13.17 -6.08 13.53
CA GLY A 433 -14.19 -6.38 14.55
C GLY A 433 -15.59 -6.67 13.99
N LYS A 434 -15.93 -6.09 12.84
CA LYS A 434 -17.21 -6.33 12.12
C LYS A 434 -17.16 -7.52 11.16
N HIS A 435 -15.96 -7.95 10.78
CA HIS A 435 -15.70 -9.03 9.82
C HIS A 435 -14.73 -10.06 10.44
N PRO A 436 -15.17 -10.79 11.49
CA PRO A 436 -14.30 -11.72 12.21
C PRO A 436 -13.81 -12.89 11.33
N ASP A 437 -14.48 -13.15 10.21
CA ASP A 437 -14.08 -14.07 9.17
C ASP A 437 -12.80 -13.63 8.42
N PHE A 438 -12.43 -12.36 8.47
CA PHE A 438 -11.21 -11.83 7.84
C PHE A 438 -10.17 -11.38 8.87
N TYR A 439 -10.28 -11.84 10.12
CA TYR A 439 -9.48 -11.31 11.22
C TYR A 439 -8.01 -11.71 11.11
N TRP A 440 -7.16 -10.82 10.59
CA TRP A 440 -5.73 -11.08 10.35
C TRP A 440 -4.86 -11.07 11.61
N ARG A 441 -5.41 -10.74 12.78
CA ARG A 441 -4.61 -10.83 14.00
C ARG A 441 -4.43 -12.31 14.33
N PRO A 442 -3.19 -12.75 14.62
CA PRO A 442 -2.99 -14.00 15.33
C PRO A 442 -3.85 -13.93 16.59
N VAL A 443 -4.65 -14.97 16.86
CA VAL A 443 -5.31 -15.13 18.16
C VAL A 443 -4.24 -14.84 19.21
N ALA A 444 -4.46 -13.85 20.06
CA ALA A 444 -3.55 -13.55 21.16
C ALA A 444 -3.21 -14.89 21.82
N LYS A 445 -1.94 -15.30 21.79
CA LYS A 445 -1.52 -16.46 22.55
C LYS A 445 -1.87 -16.12 24.00
N GLY A 446 -2.93 -16.74 24.50
CA GLY A 446 -3.25 -16.69 25.92
C GLY A 446 -2.02 -17.11 26.70
N GLY A 447 -1.58 -16.22 27.59
CA GLY A 447 -0.47 -16.39 28.50
C GLY A 447 -0.57 -15.33 29.57
#